data_AF-A0A1D8G1H6-F1
#
_entry.id   AF-A0A1D8G1H6-F1
#
_cell.length_a   1.000
_cell.length_b   1.000
_cell.length_c   1.000
_cell.angle_alpha   90.00
_cell.angle_beta   90.00
_cell.angle_gamma   90.00
#
_symmetry.space_group_name_H-M   'P 1'
#
loop_
_entity.id
_entity.type
_entity.pdbx_description
1 polymer ?
#
loop_
_entity_poly.entity_id
_entity_poly.type
_entity_poly.pdbx_seq_one_letter_code
_entity_poly.pdbx_strand_id
1 'polypeptide(L)'
;MRRAAIIVVLAFALSACGKPVPAEPTAVFRAACEESLSGPTITWLERRASTLSFRLSRGIDGTRDRISKDLRAWKPGVAFPWTDTGSVSMCGVGGPGHGDHYTVEYRATAEALDMIHAPGGLGRGSLVRVNDDVVLTALWRPPMEGVADDIGAGRYRVYVACQVPGANSGQLERAPLMGELDDTLTNESSARIHYTHLLHSTRLLVEALGCTNKPVVPAEPPPAVK
;
A
#
# COMPACT_ATOMS: atom_id res chain seq x y z
N MET A 1 35.52 -10.70 76.38
CA MET A 1 34.34 -11.61 76.36
C MET A 1 33.48 -11.26 75.15
N ARG A 2 33.12 -12.27 74.35
CA ARG A 2 32.01 -12.41 73.37
C ARG A 2 31.18 -11.13 73.08
N ARG A 3 30.85 -10.77 71.84
CA ARG A 3 30.01 -11.54 70.89
C ARG A 3 30.19 -11.04 69.45
N ALA A 4 30.23 -11.99 68.52
CA ALA A 4 30.12 -11.79 67.08
C ALA A 4 28.67 -11.42 66.68
N ALA A 5 28.54 -10.59 65.64
CA ALA A 5 27.29 -10.43 64.90
C ALA A 5 27.59 -10.59 63.41
N ILE A 6 27.09 -11.68 62.83
CA ILE A 6 27.12 -12.01 61.42
C ILE A 6 25.98 -11.23 60.76
N ILE A 7 26.29 -10.34 59.82
CA ILE A 7 25.29 -9.72 58.95
C ILE A 7 25.24 -10.54 57.66
N VAL A 8 24.14 -11.27 57.50
CA VAL A 8 23.76 -11.94 56.25
C VAL A 8 23.24 -10.87 55.30
N VAL A 9 24.02 -10.52 54.27
CA VAL A 9 23.55 -9.70 53.16
C VAL A 9 22.81 -10.63 52.20
N LEU A 10 21.48 -10.61 52.27
CA LEU A 10 20.61 -11.23 51.26
C LEU A 10 20.70 -10.43 49.96
N ALA A 11 21.42 -10.96 48.98
CA ALA A 11 21.37 -10.49 47.61
C ALA A 11 20.02 -10.87 46.99
N PHE A 12 19.10 -9.92 46.92
CA PHE A 12 17.91 -10.03 46.07
C PHE A 12 18.33 -9.84 44.61
N ALA A 13 18.58 -10.96 43.91
CA ALA A 13 18.65 -10.98 42.47
C ALA A 13 17.23 -10.74 41.90
N LEU A 14 16.95 -9.48 41.53
CA LEU A 14 15.78 -9.11 40.75
C LEU A 14 15.99 -9.57 39.30
N SER A 15 15.56 -10.79 38.99
CA SER A 15 15.29 -11.21 37.61
C SER A 15 14.11 -10.41 37.09
N ALA A 16 14.39 -9.21 36.55
CA ALA A 16 13.43 -8.42 35.80
C ALA A 16 13.18 -9.12 34.46
N CYS A 17 12.28 -10.10 34.46
CA CYS A 17 11.54 -10.50 33.26
C CYS A 17 10.62 -9.33 32.88
N GLY A 18 11.21 -8.27 32.31
CA GLY A 18 10.47 -7.19 31.69
C GLY A 18 9.69 -7.78 30.54
N LYS A 19 8.36 -7.85 30.68
CA LYS A 19 7.48 -8.10 29.53
C LYS A 19 7.82 -7.04 28.48
N PRO A 20 8.05 -7.41 27.21
CA PRO A 20 8.30 -6.43 26.17
C PRO A 20 7.14 -5.44 26.16
N VAL A 21 7.47 -4.16 26.31
CA VAL A 21 6.49 -3.08 26.18
C VAL A 21 5.90 -3.19 24.77
N PRO A 22 4.57 -3.29 24.62
CA PRO A 22 3.95 -3.30 23.30
C PRO A 22 4.39 -2.07 22.54
N ALA A 23 4.90 -2.25 21.32
CA ALA A 23 5.24 -1.13 20.45
C ALA A 23 4.01 -0.22 20.29
N GLU A 24 4.22 1.10 20.33
CA GLU A 24 3.14 2.05 20.08
C GLU A 24 2.53 1.76 18.70
N PRO A 25 1.19 1.86 18.53
CA PRO A 25 0.52 1.57 17.27
C PRO A 25 1.16 2.29 16.07
N THR A 26 1.64 3.52 16.27
CA THR A 26 2.34 4.31 15.26
C THR A 26 3.65 3.67 14.78
N ALA A 27 4.44 3.08 15.68
CA ALA A 27 5.70 2.42 15.30
C ALA A 27 5.44 1.14 14.49
N VAL A 28 4.39 0.39 14.85
CA VAL A 28 3.95 -0.79 14.09
C VAL A 28 3.47 -0.40 12.70
N PHE A 29 2.64 0.64 12.59
CA PHE A 29 2.16 1.11 11.29
C PHE A 29 3.27 1.70 10.43
N ARG A 30 4.22 2.40 11.03
CA ARG A 30 5.42 2.91 10.34
C ARG A 30 6.24 1.76 9.76
N ALA A 31 6.53 0.73 10.56
CA ALA A 31 7.29 -0.43 10.10
C ALA A 31 6.57 -1.16 8.94
N ALA A 32 5.26 -1.35 9.04
CA ALA A 32 4.47 -1.96 7.95
C ALA A 32 4.44 -1.09 6.67
N CYS A 33 4.47 0.24 6.81
CA CYS A 33 4.63 1.17 5.69
C CYS A 33 6.04 1.14 5.10
N GLU A 34 7.10 1.05 5.91
CA GLU A 34 8.48 0.92 5.44
C GLU A 34 8.69 -0.39 4.67
N GLU A 35 8.07 -1.48 5.12
CA GLU A 35 8.10 -2.77 4.45
C GLU A 35 7.42 -2.69 3.07
N SER A 36 6.28 -2.02 2.99
CA SER A 36 5.47 -1.98 1.76
C SER A 36 5.89 -0.92 0.75
N LEU A 37 6.35 0.24 1.20
CA LEU A 37 6.75 1.37 0.35
C LEU A 37 8.26 1.48 0.16
N SER A 38 9.05 0.74 0.94
CA SER A 38 10.49 0.93 1.15
C SER A 38 10.85 2.09 2.10
N GLY A 39 11.93 1.91 2.86
CA GLY A 39 12.52 2.96 3.70
C GLY A 39 12.82 4.27 2.93
N PRO A 40 13.45 4.24 1.74
CA PRO A 40 13.68 5.43 0.93
C PRO A 40 12.42 6.25 0.62
N THR A 41 11.27 5.61 0.41
CA THR A 41 9.99 6.29 0.19
C THR A 41 9.49 6.97 1.46
N ILE A 42 9.63 6.31 2.61
CA ILE A 42 9.27 6.95 3.89
C ILE A 42 10.15 8.17 4.16
N THR A 43 11.47 8.08 3.94
CA THR A 43 12.36 9.24 4.04
C THR A 43 12.02 10.32 3.02
N TRP A 44 11.53 9.96 1.83
CA TRP A 44 11.07 10.92 0.82
C TRP A 44 9.80 11.67 1.27
N LEU A 45 8.85 10.99 1.93
CA LEU A 45 7.66 11.60 2.52
C LEU A 45 8.03 12.54 3.68
N GLU A 46 8.93 12.12 4.56
CA GLU A 46 9.40 12.91 5.72
C GLU A 46 10.06 14.23 5.30
N ARG A 47 10.66 14.30 4.10
CA ARG A 47 11.21 15.55 3.54
C ARG A 47 10.17 16.50 2.96
N ARG A 48 8.95 16.03 2.70
CA ARG A 48 7.88 16.78 2.04
C ARG A 48 6.78 17.26 2.99
N ALA A 49 6.63 16.60 4.13
CA ALA A 49 5.67 16.99 5.15
C ALA A 49 6.37 17.10 6.50
N SER A 50 6.07 18.19 7.22
CA SER A 50 6.70 18.53 8.51
C SER A 50 6.36 17.55 9.62
N THR A 51 5.22 16.86 9.53
CA THR A 51 4.80 15.84 10.48
C THR A 51 4.01 14.77 9.76
N LEU A 52 4.39 13.52 9.98
CA LEU A 52 3.70 12.36 9.44
C LEU A 52 3.04 11.57 10.56
N SER A 53 1.84 11.07 10.28
CA SER A 53 1.17 10.06 11.09
C SER A 53 0.99 8.79 10.26
N PHE A 54 1.22 7.63 10.86
CA PHE A 54 1.04 6.34 10.19
C PHE A 54 -0.24 5.69 10.70
N ARG A 55 -1.13 5.29 9.80
CA ARG A 55 -2.46 4.79 10.14
C ARG A 55 -2.90 3.64 9.23
N LEU A 56 -3.79 2.79 9.76
CA LEU A 56 -4.56 1.78 9.02
C LEU A 56 -3.69 0.93 8.07
N SER A 57 -2.51 0.52 8.52
CA SER A 57 -1.59 -0.30 7.73
C SER A 57 -1.76 -1.77 8.13
N ARG A 58 -2.15 -2.62 7.17
CA ARG A 58 -2.18 -4.08 7.35
C ARG A 58 -0.87 -4.77 6.98
N GLY A 59 0.06 -4.02 6.37
CA GLY A 59 1.26 -4.60 5.77
C GLY A 59 0.94 -5.58 4.65
N ILE A 60 1.97 -6.27 4.16
CA ILE A 60 1.85 -7.17 3.01
C ILE A 60 1.01 -8.40 3.36
N ASP A 61 1.30 -9.08 4.47
CA ASP A 61 0.61 -10.31 4.86
C ASP A 61 -0.89 -10.09 5.12
N GLY A 62 -1.24 -9.06 5.88
CA GLY A 62 -2.64 -8.74 6.16
C GLY A 62 -3.41 -8.33 4.90
N THR A 63 -2.73 -7.74 3.92
CA THR A 63 -3.31 -7.40 2.62
C THR A 63 -3.47 -8.65 1.76
N ARG A 64 -2.44 -9.51 1.65
CA ARG A 64 -2.48 -10.80 0.95
C ARG A 64 -3.65 -11.65 1.45
N ASP A 65 -3.81 -11.81 2.76
CA ASP A 65 -4.83 -12.67 3.34
C ASP A 65 -6.24 -12.19 2.97
N ARG A 66 -6.46 -10.88 2.97
CA ARG A 66 -7.76 -10.31 2.60
C ARG A 66 -8.01 -10.39 1.09
N ILE A 67 -7.04 -9.99 0.28
CA ILE A 67 -7.15 -9.94 -1.17
C ILE A 67 -7.26 -11.34 -1.78
N SER A 68 -6.48 -12.32 -1.31
CA SER A 68 -6.56 -13.70 -1.79
C SER A 68 -7.93 -14.33 -1.55
N LYS A 69 -8.60 -13.97 -0.45
CA LYS A 69 -9.98 -14.39 -0.17
C LYS A 69 -10.94 -13.85 -1.23
N ASP A 70 -10.86 -12.57 -1.54
CA ASP A 70 -11.74 -11.93 -2.53
C ASP A 70 -11.49 -12.46 -3.95
N LEU A 71 -10.22 -12.59 -4.34
CA LEU A 71 -9.83 -13.15 -5.64
C LEU A 71 -10.30 -14.61 -5.81
N ARG A 72 -10.27 -15.44 -4.76
CA ARG A 72 -10.82 -16.82 -4.80
C ARG A 72 -12.35 -16.86 -4.82
N ALA A 73 -12.99 -15.90 -4.17
CA ALA A 73 -14.44 -15.78 -4.15
C ALA A 73 -15.00 -15.34 -5.51
N TRP A 74 -14.20 -14.68 -6.34
CA TRP A 74 -14.61 -14.27 -7.69
C TRP A 74 -15.11 -15.45 -8.55
N LYS A 75 -16.21 -15.22 -9.26
CA LYS A 75 -16.82 -16.14 -10.23
C LYS A 75 -17.30 -15.36 -11.46
N PRO A 76 -17.20 -15.95 -12.67
CA PRO A 76 -17.76 -15.35 -13.87
C PRO A 76 -19.29 -15.20 -13.74
N GLY A 77 -19.83 -14.09 -14.25
CA GLY A 77 -21.28 -13.82 -14.27
C GLY A 77 -21.87 -13.31 -12.94
N VAL A 78 -21.09 -13.25 -11.87
CA VAL A 78 -21.49 -12.56 -10.63
C VAL A 78 -20.90 -11.16 -10.67
N ALA A 79 -21.74 -10.13 -10.69
CA ALA A 79 -21.29 -8.75 -10.80
C ALA A 79 -20.44 -8.30 -9.60
N PHE A 80 -20.73 -8.82 -8.40
CA PHE A 80 -20.07 -8.45 -7.16
C PHE A 80 -19.97 -9.63 -6.18
N PRO A 81 -19.12 -10.63 -6.44
CA PRO A 81 -18.94 -11.79 -5.54
C PRO A 81 -18.06 -11.47 -4.32
N TRP A 82 -17.70 -10.19 -4.11
CA TRP A 82 -16.77 -9.76 -3.07
C TRP A 82 -17.39 -9.86 -1.69
N THR A 83 -16.60 -10.30 -0.70
CA THR A 83 -17.09 -10.49 0.66
C THR A 83 -17.08 -9.17 1.44
N ASP A 84 -17.97 -8.21 1.13
CA ASP A 84 -18.07 -6.90 1.80
C ASP A 84 -16.77 -6.05 1.82
N THR A 85 -15.71 -6.46 1.11
CA THR A 85 -14.43 -5.74 1.18
C THR A 85 -14.42 -4.58 0.22
N GLY A 86 -14.41 -3.37 0.77
CA GLY A 86 -13.81 -2.23 0.10
C GLY A 86 -12.32 -2.46 -0.21
N SER A 87 -11.64 -1.42 -0.67
CA SER A 87 -10.18 -1.46 -0.77
C SER A 87 -9.53 -1.80 0.58
N VAL A 88 -8.38 -2.47 0.52
CA VAL A 88 -7.58 -2.86 1.68
C VAL A 88 -6.38 -1.93 1.73
N SER A 89 -6.37 -1.02 2.71
CA SER A 89 -5.21 -0.16 2.97
C SER A 89 -4.02 -1.01 3.40
N MET A 90 -2.98 -0.99 2.59
CA MET A 90 -1.72 -1.66 2.85
C MET A 90 -0.76 -0.73 3.58
N CYS A 91 -0.75 0.56 3.22
CA CYS A 91 -0.07 1.62 3.96
C CYS A 91 -0.88 2.92 3.87
N GLY A 92 -1.03 3.60 5.01
CA GLY A 92 -1.62 4.94 5.07
C GLY A 92 -0.74 5.89 5.85
N VAL A 93 -0.35 6.98 5.20
CA VAL A 93 0.39 8.09 5.82
C VAL A 93 -0.51 9.33 5.78
N GLY A 94 -0.67 10.01 6.91
CA GLY A 94 -1.42 11.26 7.04
C GLY A 94 -0.49 12.44 7.30
N GLY A 95 -0.86 13.60 6.79
CA GLY A 95 -0.16 14.87 6.99
C GLY A 95 -0.79 15.77 8.06
N PRO A 96 -0.28 17.01 8.19
CA PRO A 96 -0.80 17.99 9.13
C PRO A 96 -2.14 18.62 8.70
N GLY A 97 -2.44 18.67 7.40
CA GLY A 97 -3.69 19.21 6.87
C GLY A 97 -4.86 18.22 6.95
N HIS A 98 -6.07 18.75 7.04
CA HIS A 98 -7.28 17.93 7.08
C HIS A 98 -7.52 17.29 5.70
N GLY A 99 -7.25 15.99 5.61
CA GLY A 99 -7.41 15.24 4.36
C GLY A 99 -6.09 15.03 3.62
N ASP A 100 -4.96 15.50 4.14
CA ASP A 100 -3.63 15.21 3.59
C ASP A 100 -3.32 13.74 3.82
N HIS A 101 -3.15 12.99 2.73
CA HIS A 101 -2.79 11.59 2.83
C HIS A 101 -1.94 11.12 1.66
N TYR A 102 -1.19 10.06 1.96
CA TYR A 102 -0.47 9.25 1.01
C TYR A 102 -0.82 7.79 1.32
N THR A 103 -1.71 7.20 0.54
CA THR A 103 -2.28 5.88 0.83
C THR A 103 -2.04 4.93 -0.32
N VAL A 104 -1.56 3.73 -0.01
CA VAL A 104 -1.53 2.61 -0.93
C VAL A 104 -2.54 1.56 -0.50
N GLU A 105 -3.47 1.25 -1.39
CA GLU A 105 -4.54 0.29 -1.16
C GLU A 105 -4.64 -0.72 -2.31
N TYR A 106 -5.17 -1.89 -2.01
CA TYR A 106 -5.41 -2.93 -3.00
C TYR A 106 -6.85 -3.42 -2.96
N ARG A 107 -7.35 -3.86 -4.11
CA ARG A 107 -8.63 -4.56 -4.23
C ARG A 107 -8.62 -5.50 -5.42
N ALA A 108 -9.52 -6.45 -5.41
CA ALA A 108 -9.92 -7.14 -6.63
C ALA A 108 -10.89 -6.24 -7.42
N THR A 109 -10.79 -6.22 -8.74
CA THR A 109 -11.75 -5.53 -9.62
C THR A 109 -12.46 -6.53 -10.52
N ALA A 110 -13.60 -6.14 -11.10
CA ALA A 110 -14.31 -6.90 -12.13
C ALA A 110 -14.00 -6.40 -13.56
N GLU A 111 -13.11 -5.41 -13.66
CA GLU A 111 -12.67 -4.84 -14.94
C GLU A 111 -11.69 -5.77 -15.64
N ALA A 112 -11.95 -6.06 -16.91
CA ALA A 112 -10.97 -6.73 -17.78
C ALA A 112 -9.83 -5.76 -18.14
N LEU A 113 -8.59 -6.26 -18.27
CA LEU A 113 -7.42 -5.41 -18.52
C LEU A 113 -7.51 -4.63 -19.85
N ASP A 114 -8.16 -5.20 -20.86
CA ASP A 114 -8.38 -4.58 -22.18
C ASP A 114 -9.43 -3.46 -22.11
N MET A 115 -10.37 -3.53 -21.17
CA MET A 115 -11.42 -2.55 -20.91
C MET A 115 -10.99 -1.38 -20.00
N ILE A 116 -9.76 -1.41 -19.48
CA ILE A 116 -9.23 -0.27 -18.71
C ILE A 116 -8.99 0.91 -19.65
N HIS A 117 -9.45 2.07 -19.23
CA HIS A 117 -9.28 3.33 -19.94
C HIS A 117 -8.57 4.37 -19.09
N ALA A 118 -7.97 5.37 -19.74
CA ALA A 118 -7.42 6.52 -19.03
C ALA A 118 -8.55 7.20 -18.24
N PRO A 119 -8.34 7.55 -16.96
CA PRO A 119 -9.35 8.21 -16.16
C PRO A 119 -9.71 9.57 -16.77
N GLY A 120 -11.00 9.83 -16.95
CA GLY A 120 -11.51 11.15 -17.30
C GLY A 120 -11.62 12.09 -16.09
N GLY A 121 -11.98 13.35 -16.31
CA GLY A 121 -12.24 14.34 -15.27
C GLY A 121 -11.44 15.62 -15.43
N LEU A 122 -11.40 16.45 -14.37
CA LEU A 122 -10.73 17.76 -14.34
C LEU A 122 -9.18 17.68 -14.30
N GLY A 123 -8.59 16.51 -14.54
CA GLY A 123 -7.16 16.26 -14.41
C GLY A 123 -6.53 15.69 -15.68
N ARG A 124 -5.20 15.55 -15.67
CA ARG A 124 -4.44 14.89 -16.74
C ARG A 124 -4.50 13.37 -16.54
N GLY A 125 -5.46 12.75 -17.20
CA GLY A 125 -5.57 11.29 -17.28
C GLY A 125 -4.53 10.69 -18.20
N SER A 126 -3.95 9.55 -17.81
CA SER A 126 -3.10 8.74 -18.71
C SER A 126 -3.33 7.25 -18.52
N LEU A 127 -2.99 6.48 -19.55
CA LEU A 127 -2.97 5.03 -19.55
C LEU A 127 -1.69 4.54 -20.23
N VAL A 128 -1.02 3.59 -19.60
CA VAL A 128 0.15 2.91 -20.15
C VAL A 128 -0.06 1.40 -20.04
N ARG A 129 -0.10 0.71 -21.18
CA ARG A 129 -0.02 -0.76 -21.21
C ARG A 129 1.46 -1.14 -21.12
N VAL A 130 1.85 -1.81 -20.05
CA VAL A 130 3.24 -2.18 -19.79
C VAL A 130 3.58 -3.47 -20.53
N ASN A 131 2.71 -4.46 -20.41
CA ASN A 131 2.74 -5.77 -21.03
C ASN A 131 1.32 -6.36 -20.97
N ASP A 132 1.18 -7.65 -21.31
CA ASP A 132 -0.12 -8.34 -21.33
C ASP A 132 -0.75 -8.51 -19.92
N ASP A 133 0.06 -8.46 -18.87
CA ASP A 133 -0.38 -8.65 -17.49
C ASP A 133 -0.59 -7.34 -16.72
N VAL A 134 -0.03 -6.21 -17.18
CA VAL A 134 0.08 -4.99 -16.37
C VAL A 134 -0.35 -3.75 -17.14
N VAL A 135 -1.30 -3.02 -16.56
CA VAL A 135 -1.78 -1.71 -17.03
C VAL A 135 -1.63 -0.67 -15.93
N LEU A 136 -1.16 0.52 -16.28
CA LEU A 136 -1.03 1.66 -15.38
C LEU A 136 -2.01 2.76 -15.81
N THR A 137 -2.71 3.37 -14.84
CA THR A 137 -3.48 4.59 -15.09
C THR A 137 -3.19 5.66 -14.05
N ALA A 138 -3.10 6.92 -14.48
CA ALA A 138 -2.83 8.04 -13.59
C ALA A 138 -3.82 9.17 -13.84
N LEU A 139 -4.19 9.87 -12.77
CA LEU A 139 -4.95 11.11 -12.80
C LEU A 139 -4.27 12.10 -11.87
N TRP A 140 -3.72 13.18 -12.43
CA TRP A 140 -3.19 14.29 -11.64
C TRP A 140 -4.08 15.52 -11.83
N ARG A 141 -4.46 16.14 -10.71
CA ARG A 141 -5.15 17.42 -10.65
C ARG A 141 -4.23 18.45 -9.98
N PRO A 142 -3.90 19.57 -10.66
CA PRO A 142 -3.13 20.62 -10.03
C PRO A 142 -3.93 21.33 -8.91
N PRO A 143 -3.23 22.05 -8.02
CA PRO A 143 -3.84 23.05 -7.13
C PRO A 143 -4.84 23.96 -7.86
N MET A 144 -5.98 24.26 -7.24
CA MET A 144 -6.91 25.27 -7.74
C MET A 144 -6.43 26.67 -7.35
N GLU A 145 -6.22 27.53 -8.36
CA GLU A 145 -5.89 28.92 -8.13
C GLU A 145 -6.98 29.64 -7.32
N GLY A 146 -6.57 30.35 -6.27
CA GLY A 146 -7.48 31.08 -5.37
C GLY A 146 -8.14 30.24 -4.27
N VAL A 147 -7.86 28.92 -4.20
CA VAL A 147 -8.30 28.06 -3.10
C VAL A 147 -7.16 27.90 -2.10
N ALA A 148 -7.36 28.43 -0.89
CA ALA A 148 -6.38 28.26 0.19
C ALA A 148 -6.20 26.77 0.52
N ASP A 149 -4.96 26.37 0.79
CA ASP A 149 -4.56 25.02 1.20
C ASP A 149 -4.84 23.88 0.19
N ASP A 150 -5.27 24.19 -1.04
CA ASP A 150 -5.34 23.17 -2.10
C ASP A 150 -3.95 22.92 -2.69
N ILE A 151 -3.35 21.78 -2.34
CA ILE A 151 -2.03 21.38 -2.82
C ILE A 151 -2.07 20.45 -4.03
N GLY A 152 -3.24 20.25 -4.66
CA GLY A 152 -3.41 19.30 -5.75
C GLY A 152 -3.63 17.87 -5.26
N ALA A 153 -3.96 16.97 -6.19
CA ALA A 153 -4.26 15.59 -5.88
C ALA A 153 -3.87 14.64 -7.02
N GLY A 154 -3.19 13.55 -6.67
CA GLY A 154 -2.78 12.50 -7.58
C GLY A 154 -3.43 11.18 -7.23
N ARG A 155 -3.89 10.46 -8.25
CA ARG A 155 -4.34 9.08 -8.16
C ARG A 155 -3.63 8.23 -9.19
N TYR A 156 -2.97 7.18 -8.74
CA TYR A 156 -2.18 6.29 -9.58
C TYR A 156 -2.62 4.86 -9.34
N ARG A 157 -2.90 4.13 -10.42
CA ARG A 157 -3.37 2.75 -10.36
C ARG A 157 -2.48 1.84 -11.16
N VAL A 158 -2.34 0.63 -10.66
CA VAL A 158 -1.75 -0.51 -11.35
C VAL A 158 -2.76 -1.64 -11.33
N TYR A 159 -2.99 -2.23 -12.48
CA TYR A 159 -3.84 -3.39 -12.66
C TYR A 159 -2.96 -4.54 -13.09
N VAL A 160 -3.05 -5.65 -12.39
CA VAL A 160 -2.23 -6.85 -12.61
C VAL A 160 -3.12 -8.05 -12.82
N ALA A 161 -2.98 -8.75 -13.95
CA ALA A 161 -3.52 -10.09 -14.11
C ALA A 161 -2.81 -11.03 -13.13
N CYS A 162 -3.35 -11.19 -11.93
CA CYS A 162 -2.84 -12.12 -10.93
C CYS A 162 -3.87 -13.23 -10.70
N GLN A 163 -3.57 -14.42 -11.19
CA GLN A 163 -4.35 -15.62 -10.87
C GLN A 163 -3.86 -16.21 -9.55
N VAL A 164 -4.67 -16.15 -8.49
CA VAL A 164 -4.26 -16.72 -7.20
C VAL A 164 -4.52 -18.23 -7.16
N PRO A 165 -3.71 -19.01 -6.41
CA PRO A 165 -3.94 -20.45 -6.27
C PRO A 165 -5.35 -20.77 -5.77
N GLY A 166 -6.04 -21.67 -6.48
CA GLY A 166 -7.39 -22.11 -6.17
C GLY A 166 -8.52 -21.19 -6.65
N ALA A 167 -8.20 -20.08 -7.32
CA ALA A 167 -9.21 -19.24 -7.98
C ALA A 167 -9.69 -19.82 -9.32
N ASN A 168 -10.77 -19.25 -9.84
CA ASN A 168 -11.30 -19.61 -11.15
C ASN A 168 -10.32 -19.21 -12.27
N SER A 169 -10.18 -20.01 -13.33
CA SER A 169 -9.25 -19.74 -14.44
C SER A 169 -9.61 -18.49 -15.25
N GLY A 170 -10.87 -18.09 -15.30
CA GLY A 170 -11.32 -16.86 -15.97
C GLY A 170 -10.87 -15.57 -15.27
N GLN A 171 -10.20 -15.67 -14.11
CA GLN A 171 -9.69 -14.52 -13.37
C GLN A 171 -8.73 -13.68 -14.20
N LEU A 172 -7.93 -14.31 -15.06
CA LEU A 172 -6.97 -13.63 -15.94
C LEU A 172 -7.64 -12.64 -16.91
N GLU A 173 -8.87 -12.93 -17.30
CA GLU A 173 -9.58 -12.12 -18.29
C GLU A 173 -10.35 -10.97 -17.65
N ARG A 174 -10.82 -11.10 -16.40
CA ARG A 174 -11.85 -10.21 -15.85
C ARG A 174 -11.71 -9.83 -14.38
N ALA A 175 -10.72 -10.35 -13.67
CA ALA A 175 -10.55 -10.04 -12.25
C ALA A 175 -9.09 -9.79 -11.84
N PRO A 176 -8.46 -8.75 -12.40
CA PRO A 176 -7.12 -8.36 -12.01
C PRO A 176 -7.10 -7.82 -10.58
N LEU A 177 -5.92 -7.87 -9.99
CA LEU A 177 -5.55 -7.13 -8.80
C LEU A 177 -5.38 -5.65 -9.16
N MET A 178 -6.07 -4.76 -8.47
CA MET A 178 -5.90 -3.32 -8.62
C MET A 178 -5.19 -2.76 -7.38
N GLY A 179 -3.99 -2.20 -7.56
CA GLY A 179 -3.33 -1.35 -6.60
C GLY A 179 -3.63 0.12 -6.90
N GLU A 180 -3.85 0.92 -5.88
CA GLU A 180 -4.09 2.35 -5.97
C GLU A 180 -3.17 3.09 -5.01
N LEU A 181 -2.60 4.19 -5.48
CA LEU A 181 -1.88 5.17 -4.69
C LEU A 181 -2.59 6.51 -4.84
N ASP A 182 -3.10 7.02 -3.72
CA ASP A 182 -3.69 8.36 -3.62
C ASP A 182 -2.72 9.28 -2.86
N ASP A 183 -2.39 10.43 -3.45
CA ASP A 183 -1.55 11.48 -2.88
C ASP A 183 -2.26 12.84 -2.89
N THR A 184 -2.58 13.31 -1.69
CA THR A 184 -3.00 14.70 -1.40
C THR A 184 -2.05 15.34 -0.39
N LEU A 185 -0.88 14.75 -0.16
CA LEU A 185 0.08 15.14 0.87
C LEU A 185 1.26 15.93 0.28
N THR A 186 1.70 15.60 -0.94
CA THR A 186 3.03 16.04 -1.39
C THR A 186 3.07 17.08 -2.50
N ASN A 187 1.95 17.36 -3.16
CA ASN A 187 1.90 18.14 -4.40
C ASN A 187 2.87 17.63 -5.49
N GLU A 188 3.24 16.34 -5.44
CA GLU A 188 4.14 15.78 -6.43
C GLU A 188 3.37 15.54 -7.74
N SER A 189 3.85 16.13 -8.81
CA SER A 189 3.19 16.03 -10.12
C SER A 189 3.80 14.95 -11.02
N SER A 190 4.96 14.41 -10.64
CA SER A 190 5.62 13.34 -11.37
C SER A 190 4.92 12.01 -11.14
N ALA A 191 4.25 11.49 -12.18
CA ALA A 191 3.68 10.15 -12.13
C ALA A 191 4.78 9.09 -11.95
N ARG A 192 5.98 9.35 -12.48
CA ARG A 192 7.12 8.43 -12.35
C ARG A 192 7.49 8.18 -10.88
N ILE A 193 7.53 9.22 -10.05
CA ILE A 193 7.85 9.08 -8.62
C ILE A 193 6.81 8.19 -7.92
N HIS A 194 5.52 8.48 -8.15
CA HIS A 194 4.44 7.69 -7.56
C HIS A 194 4.44 6.24 -8.03
N TYR A 195 4.71 6.00 -9.31
CA TYR A 195 4.81 4.64 -9.83
C TYR A 195 6.04 3.90 -9.31
N THR A 196 7.16 4.55 -9.04
CA THR A 196 8.30 3.88 -8.37
C THR A 196 7.84 3.32 -7.03
N HIS A 197 7.06 4.08 -6.25
CA HIS A 197 6.54 3.65 -4.96
C HIS A 197 5.47 2.56 -5.10
N LEU A 198 4.49 2.77 -5.98
CA LEU A 198 3.38 1.83 -6.17
C LEU A 198 3.87 0.49 -6.78
N LEU A 199 4.75 0.50 -7.78
CA LEU A 199 5.29 -0.71 -8.40
C LEU A 199 6.18 -1.52 -7.45
N HIS A 200 6.91 -0.86 -6.55
CA HIS A 200 7.62 -1.56 -5.48
C HIS A 200 6.64 -2.36 -4.61
N SER A 201 5.64 -1.66 -4.08
CA SER A 201 4.57 -2.26 -3.30
C SER A 201 3.85 -3.39 -4.03
N THR A 202 3.54 -3.21 -5.32
CA THR A 202 2.78 -4.19 -6.10
C THR A 202 3.58 -5.47 -6.33
N ARG A 203 4.89 -5.37 -6.58
CA ARG A 203 5.76 -6.55 -6.70
C ARG A 203 5.72 -7.40 -5.44
N LEU A 204 5.84 -6.77 -4.27
CA LEU A 204 5.80 -7.46 -2.99
C LEU A 204 4.47 -8.18 -2.78
N LEU A 205 3.35 -7.52 -3.10
CA LEU A 205 2.04 -8.16 -2.94
C LEU A 205 1.81 -9.29 -3.96
N VAL A 206 2.21 -9.11 -5.23
CA VAL A 206 2.12 -10.15 -6.27
C VAL A 206 2.94 -11.38 -5.90
N GLU A 207 4.14 -11.17 -5.36
CA GLU A 207 4.98 -12.24 -4.84
C GLU A 207 4.31 -12.95 -3.66
N ALA A 208 3.81 -12.19 -2.69
CA ALA A 208 3.12 -12.73 -1.52
C ALA A 208 1.83 -13.50 -1.87
N LEU A 209 1.10 -13.07 -2.91
CA LEU A 209 -0.09 -13.75 -3.42
C LEU A 209 0.23 -15.07 -4.13
N GLY A 210 1.48 -15.26 -4.57
CA GLY A 210 1.93 -16.48 -5.24
C GLY A 210 1.17 -16.73 -6.55
N CYS A 211 0.94 -15.69 -7.35
CA CYS A 211 0.13 -15.77 -8.56
C CYS A 211 0.66 -16.87 -9.51
N THR A 212 -0.21 -17.78 -9.97
CA THR A 212 0.18 -18.97 -10.74
C THR A 212 0.68 -18.63 -12.15
N ASN A 213 0.19 -17.54 -12.72
CA ASN A 213 0.58 -17.04 -14.04
C ASN A 213 1.86 -16.18 -14.02
N LYS A 214 2.42 -15.88 -12.84
CA LYS A 214 3.69 -15.14 -12.66
C LYS A 214 3.75 -13.81 -13.45
N PRO A 215 2.81 -12.88 -13.22
CA PRO A 215 2.79 -11.62 -13.96
C PRO A 215 4.07 -10.80 -13.71
N VAL A 216 4.57 -10.16 -14.76
CA VAL A 216 5.81 -9.37 -14.69
C VAL A 216 5.48 -7.91 -14.37
N VAL A 217 5.55 -7.54 -13.10
CA VAL A 217 5.44 -6.15 -12.64
C VAL A 217 6.83 -5.49 -12.73
N PRO A 218 7.00 -4.40 -13.50
CA PRO A 218 8.32 -3.80 -13.70
C PRO A 218 8.85 -3.19 -12.40
N ALA A 219 10.17 -3.25 -12.21
CA ALA A 219 10.81 -2.65 -11.05
C ALA A 219 10.80 -1.11 -11.07
N GLU A 220 10.75 -0.54 -12.28
CA GLU A 220 10.79 0.89 -12.53
C GLU A 220 9.63 1.30 -13.46
N PRO A 221 9.14 2.55 -13.38
CA PRO A 221 8.12 3.05 -14.30
C PRO A 221 8.63 2.99 -15.76
N PRO A 222 7.84 2.43 -16.70
CA PRO A 222 8.20 2.39 -18.11
C PRO A 222 8.45 3.80 -18.68
N PRO A 223 9.26 3.96 -19.74
CA PRO A 223 9.53 5.26 -20.36
C PRO A 223 8.27 6.01 -20.83
N ALA A 224 7.20 5.29 -21.12
CA ALA A 224 5.91 5.85 -21.53
C ALA A 224 5.17 6.59 -20.40
N VAL A 225 5.55 6.35 -19.13
CA VAL A 225 5.04 7.12 -17.98
C VAL A 225 5.75 8.48 -17.97
N LYS A 226 4.95 9.54 -18.12
CA LYS A 226 5.39 10.95 -18.15
C LYS A 226 5.19 11.63 -16.82
#